data_AF-A0A2J7PUL4-F1
#
_entry.id   AF-A0A2J7PUL4-F1
#
_cell.length_a   1.000
_cell.length_b   1.000
_cell.length_c   1.000
_cell.angle_alpha   90.00
_cell.angle_beta   90.00
_cell.angle_gamma   90.00
#
_symmetry.space_group_name_H-M   'P 1'
#
loop_
_entity.id
_entity.type
_entity.pdbx_description
1 polymer ?
#
loop_
_entity_poly.entity_id
_entity_poly.type
_entity_poly.pdbx_seq_one_letter_code
_entity_poly.pdbx_strand_id
1 'polypeptide(L)'
;MKWQVDKANVQFRMYRLHVAATQVKKVKILPQNCMDVVKSDPSLITVKPEPLVYRCRKCRRIVASASNLLPHIPKERPSWTDKKWSTEDREAMMLCSETYFVEPLAWMSSVTQSLQGKIHCPKCKSKLGSFSWIMGCQCPCGSKISPAFYLVPSKVEWSNMVQNVQVTV
;
A
#
# COMPACT_ATOMS: atom_id res chain seq x y z
N MET A 1 -1.19 17.63 -28.61
CA MET A 1 -0.78 17.46 -27.20
C MET A 1 -1.44 16.19 -26.64
N LYS A 2 -0.67 15.22 -26.16
CA LYS A 2 -1.21 14.02 -25.49
C LYS A 2 -0.98 14.17 -23.99
N TRP A 3 -2.01 14.57 -23.26
CA TRP A 3 -2.00 14.57 -21.80
C TRP A 3 -2.20 13.14 -21.30
N GLN A 4 -1.39 12.70 -20.34
CA GLN A 4 -1.50 11.38 -19.73
C GLN A 4 -1.64 11.52 -18.21
N VAL A 5 -2.50 10.69 -17.62
CA VAL A 5 -2.66 10.65 -16.16
C VAL A 5 -1.48 9.93 -15.54
N ASP A 6 -0.81 10.57 -14.59
CA ASP A 6 0.21 9.94 -13.78
C ASP A 6 -0.42 8.95 -12.78
N LYS A 7 -0.17 7.66 -13.01
CA LYS A 7 -0.69 6.58 -12.16
C LYS A 7 0.12 6.39 -10.87
N ALA A 8 1.31 6.98 -10.76
CA ALA A 8 2.14 6.96 -9.56
C ALA A 8 1.72 8.03 -8.53
N ASN A 9 0.97 9.04 -8.98
CA ASN A 9 0.45 10.10 -8.14
C ASN A 9 -0.41 9.54 -6.98
N VAL A 10 -0.14 9.99 -5.76
CA VAL A 10 -0.80 9.51 -4.54
C VAL A 10 -2.29 9.84 -4.52
N GLN A 11 -2.69 11.05 -4.96
CA GLN A 11 -4.10 11.42 -5.04
C GLN A 11 -4.85 10.50 -6.02
N PHE A 12 -4.26 10.25 -7.20
CA PHE A 12 -4.87 9.35 -8.17
C PHE A 12 -5.05 7.94 -7.61
N ARG A 13 -4.04 7.42 -6.92
CA ARG A 13 -4.10 6.10 -6.26
C ARG A 13 -5.17 6.05 -5.17
N MET A 14 -5.24 7.07 -4.31
CA MET A 14 -6.28 7.19 -3.27
C MET A 14 -7.69 7.28 -3.90
N TYR A 15 -7.84 8.05 -4.98
CA TYR A 15 -9.09 8.17 -5.72
C TYR A 15 -9.53 6.82 -6.31
N ARG A 16 -8.64 6.12 -7.01
CA ARG A 16 -8.93 4.79 -7.58
C ARG A 16 -9.33 3.80 -6.49
N LEU A 17 -8.62 3.81 -5.36
CA LEU A 17 -8.92 2.95 -4.23
C LEU A 17 -10.29 3.28 -3.59
N HIS A 18 -10.65 4.56 -3.51
CA HIS A 18 -11.97 5.01 -3.07
C HIS A 18 -13.10 4.54 -4.01
N VAL A 19 -12.91 4.66 -5.32
CA VAL A 19 -13.86 4.16 -6.33
C VAL A 19 -14.03 2.64 -6.20
N ALA A 20 -12.92 1.90 -6.08
CA ALA A 20 -12.96 0.45 -5.88
C ALA A 20 -13.71 0.06 -4.60
N ALA A 21 -13.44 0.72 -3.47
CA ALA A 21 -14.15 0.49 -2.21
C ALA A 21 -15.67 0.74 -2.35
N THR A 22 -16.07 1.74 -3.13
CA THR A 22 -17.48 2.04 -3.39
C THR A 22 -18.16 0.92 -4.17
N GLN A 23 -17.47 0.30 -5.13
CA GLN A 23 -17.97 -0.86 -5.86
C GLN A 23 -18.01 -2.11 -4.97
N VAL A 24 -16.93 -2.37 -4.21
CA VAL A 24 -16.86 -3.48 -3.24
C VAL A 24 -17.98 -3.39 -2.21
N LYS A 25 -18.37 -2.18 -1.76
CA LYS A 25 -19.51 -1.99 -0.86
C LYS A 25 -20.82 -2.54 -1.43
N LYS A 26 -21.03 -2.37 -2.74
CA LYS A 26 -22.22 -2.79 -3.49
C LYS A 26 -22.22 -4.29 -3.76
N VAL A 27 -21.14 -4.81 -4.36
CA VAL A 27 -21.09 -6.19 -4.87
C VAL A 27 -20.37 -7.19 -3.96
N LYS A 28 -19.83 -6.74 -2.82
CA LYS A 28 -19.15 -7.54 -1.78
C LYS A 28 -17.83 -8.22 -2.16
N ILE A 29 -17.39 -8.07 -3.40
CA ILE A 29 -16.09 -8.50 -3.94
C ILE A 29 -15.44 -7.36 -4.73
N LEU A 30 -14.16 -7.47 -5.08
CA LEU A 30 -13.51 -6.53 -6.00
C LEU A 30 -13.91 -6.87 -7.45
N PRO A 31 -14.65 -6.00 -8.17
CA PRO A 31 -15.01 -6.28 -9.54
C PRO A 31 -13.82 -6.12 -10.50
N GLN A 32 -13.89 -6.79 -11.65
CA GLN A 32 -12.82 -6.83 -12.66
C GLN A 32 -12.36 -5.43 -13.14
N ASN A 33 -13.30 -4.49 -13.28
CA ASN A 33 -13.00 -3.11 -13.70
C ASN A 33 -12.25 -2.27 -12.64
N CYS A 34 -12.03 -2.81 -11.44
CA CYS A 34 -11.29 -2.18 -10.34
C CYS A 34 -10.00 -2.95 -10.00
N MET A 35 -9.62 -3.96 -10.78
CA MET A 35 -8.42 -4.77 -10.50
C MET A 35 -7.11 -3.97 -10.60
N ASP A 36 -7.12 -2.81 -11.24
CA ASP A 36 -5.98 -1.89 -11.36
C ASP A 36 -5.48 -1.34 -10.01
N VAL A 37 -6.30 -1.40 -8.96
CA VAL A 37 -5.90 -1.00 -7.60
C VAL A 37 -5.01 -2.05 -6.93
N VAL A 38 -5.05 -3.31 -7.38
CA VAL A 38 -4.22 -4.39 -6.86
C VAL A 38 -2.85 -4.33 -7.54
N LYS A 39 -1.83 -3.97 -6.77
CA LYS A 39 -0.45 -3.86 -7.27
C LYS A 39 0.22 -5.23 -7.32
N SER A 40 1.19 -5.36 -8.23
CA SER A 40 1.96 -6.59 -8.41
C SER A 40 2.75 -6.98 -7.15
N ASP A 41 3.15 -8.25 -7.04
CA ASP A 41 4.00 -8.68 -5.93
C ASP A 41 5.42 -8.09 -6.08
N PRO A 42 5.87 -7.23 -5.13
CA PRO A 42 7.16 -6.55 -5.22
C PRO A 42 8.36 -7.52 -5.13
N SER A 43 8.16 -8.73 -4.61
CA SER A 43 9.22 -9.74 -4.57
C SER A 43 9.48 -10.44 -5.92
N LEU A 44 8.61 -10.22 -6.91
CA LEU A 44 8.77 -10.76 -8.27
C LEU A 44 9.39 -9.74 -9.24
N ILE A 45 9.58 -8.49 -8.81
CA ILE A 45 10.17 -7.44 -9.65
C ILE A 45 11.68 -7.67 -9.75
N THR A 46 12.16 -7.97 -10.96
CA THR A 46 13.57 -8.24 -11.24
C THR A 46 14.30 -7.06 -11.90
N VAL A 47 13.56 -6.10 -12.46
CA VAL A 47 14.09 -4.97 -13.23
C VAL A 47 13.88 -3.67 -12.46
N LYS A 48 14.97 -2.94 -12.16
CA LYS A 48 14.98 -1.66 -11.42
C LYS A 48 14.24 -1.74 -10.07
N PRO A 49 14.79 -2.45 -9.09
CA PRO A 49 14.18 -2.54 -7.77
C PRO A 49 14.11 -1.16 -7.12
N GLU A 50 13.01 -0.91 -6.42
CA GLU A 50 12.94 0.29 -5.59
C GLU A 50 13.99 0.19 -4.48
N PRO A 51 14.73 1.29 -4.22
CA PRO A 51 15.80 1.26 -3.24
C PRO A 51 15.22 0.95 -1.87
N LEU A 52 14.04 1.45 -1.50
CA LEU A 52 13.45 1.22 -0.18
C LEU A 52 12.32 0.18 -0.24
N VAL A 53 12.52 -0.94 0.45
CA VAL A 53 11.53 -2.04 0.52
C VAL A 53 11.22 -2.45 1.95
N TYR A 54 9.99 -2.92 2.15
CA TYR A 54 9.50 -3.51 3.40
C TYR A 54 9.55 -5.02 3.31
N ARG A 55 10.21 -5.66 4.28
CA ARG A 55 10.40 -7.10 4.36
C ARG A 55 9.67 -7.64 5.58
N CYS A 56 9.16 -8.87 5.46
CA CYS A 56 8.64 -9.60 6.60
C CYS A 56 9.75 -9.85 7.61
N ARG A 57 9.57 -9.43 8.87
CA ARG A 57 10.59 -9.56 9.92
C ARG A 57 10.97 -11.01 10.24
N LYS A 58 10.06 -11.97 9.99
CA LYS A 58 10.29 -13.40 10.25
C LYS A 58 11.11 -14.11 9.16
N CYS A 59 10.87 -13.81 7.88
CA CYS A 59 11.44 -14.59 6.76
C CYS A 59 12.15 -13.75 5.69
N ARG A 60 12.26 -12.45 5.93
CA ARG A 60 12.87 -11.43 5.07
C ARG A 60 12.31 -11.29 3.65
N ARG A 61 11.24 -12.01 3.29
CA ARG A 61 10.55 -11.81 2.01
C ARG A 61 10.06 -10.36 1.89
N ILE A 62 10.30 -9.73 0.74
CA ILE A 62 9.74 -8.42 0.40
C ILE A 62 8.22 -8.54 0.34
N VAL A 63 7.53 -7.64 1.04
CA VAL A 63 6.06 -7.63 1.15
C VAL A 63 5.45 -6.33 0.65
N ALA A 64 6.19 -5.22 0.61
CA ALA A 64 5.79 -3.97 0.01
C ALA A 64 7.04 -3.18 -0.40
N SER A 65 6.91 -2.27 -1.36
CA SER A 65 7.92 -1.26 -1.66
C SER A 65 7.47 0.12 -1.14
N ALA A 66 8.37 1.10 -1.12
CA ALA A 66 8.03 2.45 -0.67
C ALA A 66 6.91 3.09 -1.53
N SER A 67 6.89 2.82 -2.84
CA SER A 67 5.81 3.31 -3.70
C SER A 67 4.46 2.71 -3.38
N ASN A 68 4.38 1.52 -2.76
CA ASN A 68 3.10 0.92 -2.38
C ASN A 68 2.48 1.61 -1.16
N LEU A 69 3.23 2.41 -0.40
CA LEU A 69 2.70 3.11 0.76
C LEU A 69 1.65 4.15 0.36
N LEU A 70 0.67 4.31 1.25
CA LEU A 70 -0.30 5.40 1.27
C LEU A 70 -0.03 6.22 2.53
N PRO A 71 0.87 7.23 2.45
CA PRO A 71 1.26 8.02 3.61
C PRO A 71 0.09 8.83 4.18
N HIS A 72 0.20 9.21 5.45
CA HIS A 72 -0.77 10.09 6.10
C HIS A 72 -0.09 10.95 7.18
N ILE A 73 -0.70 12.09 7.48
CA ILE A 73 -0.28 13.01 8.53
C ILE A 73 -1.05 12.66 9.82
N PRO A 74 -0.40 12.61 10.99
CA PRO A 74 -1.05 12.38 12.28
C PRO A 74 -2.28 13.27 12.51
N LYS A 75 -3.31 12.71 13.14
CA LYS A 75 -4.59 13.36 13.48
C LYS A 75 -5.40 13.89 12.28
N GLU A 76 -4.94 13.73 11.04
CA GLU A 76 -5.69 14.10 9.84
C GLU A 76 -6.50 12.92 9.28
N ARG A 77 -7.52 13.23 8.47
CA ARG A 77 -8.26 12.26 7.66
C ARG A 77 -7.88 12.50 6.19
N PRO A 78 -7.00 11.68 5.61
CA PRO A 78 -6.53 11.91 4.25
C PRO A 78 -7.68 11.84 3.25
N SER A 79 -7.82 12.87 2.42
CA SER A 79 -8.71 12.88 1.27
C SER A 79 -7.91 12.91 -0.03
N TRP A 80 -8.39 12.20 -1.06
CA TRP A 80 -7.79 12.26 -2.40
C TRP A 80 -7.91 13.67 -3.02
N THR A 81 -8.84 14.49 -2.55
CA THR A 81 -9.02 15.89 -2.98
C THR A 81 -8.06 16.87 -2.32
N ASP A 82 -7.32 16.44 -1.29
CA ASP A 82 -6.42 17.34 -0.56
C ASP A 82 -5.22 17.71 -1.43
N LYS A 83 -5.10 19.00 -1.75
CA LYS A 83 -4.00 19.56 -2.55
C LYS A 83 -2.61 19.35 -1.92
N LYS A 84 -2.55 19.05 -0.62
CA LYS A 84 -1.31 18.69 0.08
C LYS A 84 -0.62 17.47 -0.57
N TRP A 85 -1.38 16.53 -1.11
CA TRP A 85 -0.80 15.34 -1.77
C TRP A 85 -0.31 15.59 -3.20
N SER A 86 -0.64 16.75 -3.79
CA SER A 86 -0.15 17.19 -5.11
C SER A 86 1.15 18.01 -5.05
N THR A 87 1.50 18.60 -3.91
CA THR A 87 2.72 19.42 -3.78
C THR A 87 3.96 18.55 -3.62
N GLU A 88 5.07 18.99 -4.20
CA GLU A 88 6.37 18.30 -4.14
C GLU A 88 7.03 18.37 -2.74
N ASP A 89 6.54 19.26 -1.86
CA ASP A 89 7.04 19.48 -0.50
C ASP A 89 6.66 18.36 0.51
N ARG A 90 6.75 17.10 0.08
CA ARG A 90 6.50 15.94 0.96
C ARG A 90 7.55 15.81 2.06
N GLU A 91 8.76 16.30 1.84
CA GLU A 91 9.84 16.30 2.84
C GLU A 91 9.54 17.21 4.04
N ALA A 92 8.73 18.25 3.86
CA ALA A 92 8.27 19.12 4.95
C ALA A 92 7.11 18.49 5.75
N MET A 93 6.52 17.38 5.29
CA MET A 93 5.39 16.74 5.96
C MET A 93 5.86 15.74 7.01
N MET A 94 5.44 15.93 8.26
CA MET A 94 5.60 14.91 9.31
C MET A 94 4.66 13.74 9.08
N LEU A 95 5.13 12.74 8.32
CA LEU A 95 4.39 11.52 8.02
C LEU A 95 4.37 10.57 9.23
N CYS A 96 3.23 9.91 9.42
CA CYS A 96 3.07 8.93 10.50
C CYS A 96 3.77 7.61 10.19
N SER A 97 4.45 7.04 11.19
CA SER A 97 5.11 5.74 11.14
C SER A 97 4.50 4.67 12.07
N GLU A 98 3.42 4.98 12.78
CA GLU A 98 2.74 4.07 13.73
C GLU A 98 2.04 2.90 13.03
N THR A 99 1.63 3.08 11.77
CA THR A 99 1.00 2.05 10.94
C THR A 99 1.30 2.31 9.48
N TYR A 100 1.76 1.29 8.75
CA TYR A 100 2.09 1.43 7.33
C TYR A 100 0.88 1.05 6.48
N PHE A 101 0.16 2.06 6.00
CA PHE A 101 -0.92 1.86 5.03
C PHE A 101 -0.34 1.64 3.63
N VAL A 102 -0.93 0.71 2.89
CA VAL A 102 -0.50 0.31 1.55
C VAL A 102 -1.70 0.16 0.61
N GLU A 103 -1.43 0.17 -0.68
CA GLU A 103 -2.36 -0.40 -1.66
C GLU A 103 -2.48 -1.92 -1.50
N PRO A 104 -3.59 -2.55 -1.91
CA PRO A 104 -3.69 -3.99 -1.95
C PRO A 104 -2.65 -4.57 -2.91
N LEU A 105 -1.99 -5.65 -2.51
CA LEU A 105 -0.96 -6.33 -3.31
C LEU A 105 -1.43 -7.72 -3.71
N ALA A 106 -1.01 -8.19 -4.89
CA ALA A 106 -1.46 -9.45 -5.48
C ALA A 106 -1.21 -10.68 -4.59
N TRP A 107 -0.19 -10.64 -3.73
CA TRP A 107 0.10 -11.73 -2.79
C TRP A 107 -0.87 -11.80 -1.59
N MET A 108 -1.68 -10.76 -1.35
CA MET A 108 -2.66 -10.72 -0.26
C MET A 108 -3.89 -11.58 -0.63
N SER A 109 -3.86 -12.85 -0.24
CA SER A 109 -4.72 -13.94 -0.73
C SER A 109 -6.24 -13.84 -0.52
N SER A 110 -6.78 -12.71 -0.04
CA SER A 110 -8.23 -12.52 0.16
C SER A 110 -8.75 -11.11 -0.12
N VAL A 111 -7.89 -10.17 -0.52
CA VAL A 111 -8.31 -8.77 -0.71
C VAL A 111 -9.32 -8.60 -1.85
N THR A 112 -9.35 -9.51 -2.81
CA THR A 112 -10.30 -9.45 -3.95
C THR A 112 -11.64 -10.09 -3.65
N GLN A 113 -11.73 -10.98 -2.65
CA GLN A 113 -12.90 -11.82 -2.39
C GLN A 113 -13.58 -11.52 -1.05
N SER A 114 -12.96 -10.72 -0.18
CA SER A 114 -13.47 -10.44 1.15
C SER A 114 -13.50 -8.95 1.43
N LEU A 115 -14.48 -8.49 2.22
CA LEU A 115 -14.61 -7.09 2.64
C LEU A 115 -13.53 -6.68 3.65
N GLN A 116 -13.05 -7.62 4.46
CA GLN A 116 -12.05 -7.40 5.49
C GLN A 116 -11.33 -8.72 5.80
N GLY A 117 -10.16 -8.63 6.40
CA GLY A 117 -9.40 -9.82 6.77
C GLY A 117 -8.03 -9.54 7.34
N LYS A 118 -7.29 -10.61 7.60
CA LYS A 118 -5.90 -10.57 8.08
C LYS A 118 -4.95 -10.74 6.91
N ILE A 119 -3.85 -9.98 6.92
CA ILE A 119 -2.77 -10.09 5.94
C ILE A 119 -1.68 -10.99 6.52
N HIS A 120 -1.38 -12.09 5.83
CA HIS A 120 -0.34 -13.04 6.23
C HIS A 120 0.79 -13.05 5.21
N CYS A 121 2.03 -13.15 5.69
CA CYS A 121 3.19 -13.29 4.80
C CYS A 121 3.00 -14.50 3.88
N PRO A 122 3.18 -14.38 2.55
CA PRO A 122 2.91 -15.48 1.63
C PRO A 122 3.93 -16.62 1.80
N LYS A 123 5.17 -16.31 2.27
CA LYS A 123 6.25 -17.28 2.53
C LYS A 123 6.11 -18.00 3.86
N CYS A 124 6.04 -17.29 4.99
CA CYS A 124 6.09 -17.91 6.33
C CYS A 124 4.77 -17.87 7.10
N LYS A 125 3.70 -17.37 6.49
CA LYS A 125 2.33 -17.29 7.03
C LYS A 125 2.16 -16.48 8.32
N SER A 126 3.19 -15.81 8.82
CA SER A 126 3.06 -14.92 9.98
C SER A 126 2.11 -13.76 9.65
N LYS A 127 1.22 -13.40 10.59
CA LYS A 127 0.35 -12.22 10.47
C LYS A 127 1.19 -10.94 10.41
N LEU A 128 1.03 -10.16 9.34
CA LEU A 128 1.72 -8.88 9.12
C LEU A 128 0.82 -7.68 9.39
N GLY A 129 -0.50 -7.84 9.24
CA GLY A 129 -1.46 -6.77 9.45
C GLY A 129 -2.88 -7.20 9.10
N SER A 130 -3.70 -6.25 8.65
CA SER A 130 -5.11 -6.48 8.32
C SER A 130 -5.57 -5.55 7.20
N PHE A 131 -6.75 -5.81 6.66
CA PHE A 131 -7.42 -4.91 5.72
C PHE A 131 -8.92 -4.81 5.96
N SER A 132 -9.50 -3.71 5.50
CA SER A 132 -10.94 -3.46 5.42
C SER A 132 -11.23 -2.51 4.25
N TRP A 133 -12.08 -2.94 3.34
CA TRP A 133 -12.58 -2.11 2.23
C TRP A 133 -13.57 -1.04 2.67
N ILE A 134 -14.26 -1.24 3.79
CA ILE A 134 -15.45 -0.44 4.14
C ILE A 134 -15.24 0.37 5.42
N MET A 135 -14.87 -0.29 6.51
CA MET A 135 -14.79 0.36 7.83
C MET A 135 -13.52 1.20 7.99
N GLY A 136 -12.48 0.88 7.21
CA GLY A 136 -11.17 1.49 7.34
C GLY A 136 -10.43 1.02 8.59
N CYS A 137 -9.50 1.83 9.07
CA CYS A 137 -8.70 1.59 10.26
C CYS A 137 -8.40 2.91 10.97
N GLN A 138 -8.44 2.90 12.30
CA GLN A 138 -7.98 4.01 13.13
C GLN A 138 -6.51 3.77 13.47
N CYS A 139 -5.65 4.69 13.03
CA CYS A 139 -4.24 4.69 13.34
C CYS A 139 -4.03 5.19 14.79
N PRO A 140 -3.04 4.66 15.53
CA PRO A 140 -2.69 5.16 16.87
C PRO A 140 -2.42 6.67 16.92
N CYS A 141 -1.99 7.28 15.82
CA CYS A 141 -1.77 8.73 15.72
C CYS A 141 -3.06 9.57 15.69
N GLY A 142 -4.24 8.94 15.72
CA GLY A 142 -5.56 9.59 15.69
C GLY A 142 -6.20 9.70 14.30
N SER A 143 -5.45 9.39 13.24
CA SER A 143 -5.98 9.42 11.86
C SER A 143 -6.91 8.23 11.59
N LYS A 144 -7.90 8.44 10.72
CA LYS A 144 -8.79 7.38 10.22
C LYS A 144 -8.63 7.24 8.72
N ILE A 145 -8.18 6.07 8.28
CA ILE A 145 -7.93 5.76 6.87
C ILE A 145 -9.02 4.80 6.38
N SER A 146 -9.67 5.10 5.25
CA SER A 146 -10.63 4.18 4.62
C SER A 146 -10.66 4.36 3.09
N PRO A 147 -10.66 3.27 2.31
CA PRO A 147 -10.38 1.88 2.72
C PRO A 147 -8.97 1.73 3.31
N ALA A 148 -8.73 0.67 4.06
CA ALA A 148 -7.45 0.47 4.77
C ALA A 148 -6.87 -0.91 4.50
N PHE A 149 -5.63 -0.96 4.06
CA PHE A 149 -4.78 -2.15 4.02
C PHE A 149 -3.49 -1.73 4.71
N TYR A 150 -3.06 -2.46 5.73
CA TYR A 150 -1.93 -2.00 6.52
C TYR A 150 -1.07 -3.12 7.03
N LEU A 151 0.21 -2.79 7.22
CA LEU A 151 1.22 -3.61 7.83
C LEU A 151 1.58 -3.00 9.19
N VAL A 152 1.74 -3.86 10.19
CA VAL A 152 2.13 -3.46 11.55
C VAL A 152 3.65 -3.28 11.58
N PRO A 153 4.16 -2.11 11.99
CA PRO A 153 5.61 -1.84 11.97
C PRO A 153 6.44 -2.89 12.68
N SER A 154 5.99 -3.46 13.81
CA SER A 154 6.73 -4.49 14.54
C SER A 154 6.88 -5.83 13.78
N LYS A 155 6.07 -6.08 12.75
CA LYS A 155 6.05 -7.32 11.94
C LYS A 155 6.80 -7.21 10.62
N VAL A 156 7.22 -6.01 10.26
CA VAL A 156 7.98 -5.71 9.05
C VAL A 156 9.22 -4.91 9.40
N GLU A 157 10.14 -4.81 8.46
CA GLU A 157 11.30 -3.94 8.57
C GLU A 157 11.58 -3.35 7.21
N TRP A 158 12.08 -2.12 7.16
CA TRP A 158 12.51 -1.51 5.91
C TRP A 158 14.01 -1.74 5.73
N SER A 159 14.45 -1.78 4.48
CA SER A 159 15.85 -1.97 4.14
C SER A 159 16.09 -1.54 2.72
N ASN A 160 17.32 -1.11 2.44
CA ASN A 160 17.69 -0.82 1.07
C ASN A 160 17.80 -2.13 0.26
N MET A 161 17.24 -2.16 -0.94
CA MET A 161 17.43 -3.21 -1.92
C MET A 161 18.66 -2.84 -2.75
N VAL A 162 19.82 -3.30 -2.31
CA VAL A 162 21.04 -3.25 -3.12
C VAL A 162 20.98 -4.46 -4.05
N GLN A 163 20.70 -4.25 -5.34
CA GLN A 163 21.05 -5.25 -6.33
C GLN A 163 22.56 -5.19 -6.48
N ASN A 164 23.28 -6.11 -5.85
CA ASN A 164 24.63 -6.43 -6.28
C ASN A 164 24.48 -7.04 -7.68
N VAL A 165 24.51 -6.19 -8.71
CA VAL A 165 24.67 -6.63 -10.09
C VAL A 165 26.07 -7.22 -10.15
N GLN A 166 26.18 -8.53 -9.87
CA GLN A 166 27.35 -9.28 -10.31
C GLN A 166 27.28 -9.25 -11.83
N VAL A 167 27.98 -8.28 -12.40
CA VAL A 167 28.41 -8.33 -13.79
C VAL A 167 29.35 -9.52 -13.88
N THR A 168 28.81 -10.70 -14.16
CA THR A 168 29.62 -11.76 -14.76
C THR A 168 30.01 -11.26 -16.14
N VAL A 169 31.31 -11.01 -16.26
CA VAL A 169 32.07 -10.63 -17.47
C VAL A 169 31.75 -11.56 -18.64
#